data_AF-A0A1B2EZF7-F1
#
_entry.id   AF-A0A1B2EZF7-F1
#
_cell.length_a   1.000
_cell.length_b   1.000
_cell.length_c   1.000
_cell.angle_alpha   90.00
_cell.angle_beta   90.00
_cell.angle_gamma   90.00
#
_symmetry.space_group_name_H-M   'P 1'
#
loop_
_entity.id
_entity.type
_entity.pdbx_description
1 polymer ?
#
loop_
_entity_poly.entity_id
_entity_poly.type
_entity_poly.pdbx_seq_one_letter_code
_entity_poly.pdbx_strand_id
1 'polypeptide(L)'
;MRDMTYSVYANALRDAYRALDEARRARREAAHTLATIRETLDLVLETAYQKQTFGPLNRLFDEEEAALAAQELAIAMVREAERRVSALSTALAFENGRITAGQVSPGRMH
;
A
#
# COMPACT_ATOMS: atom_id res chain seq x y z
N MET A 1 -32.28 1.36 11.77
CA MET A 1 -31.48 1.80 10.60
C MET A 1 -30.22 2.62 10.97
N ARG A 2 -30.08 3.18 12.19
CA ARG A 2 -28.96 4.05 12.64
C ARG A 2 -27.71 3.33 13.17
N ASP A 3 -27.84 2.17 13.81
CA ASP A 3 -26.69 1.30 14.15
C ASP A 3 -25.97 0.80 12.91
N MET A 4 -26.72 0.68 11.81
CA MET A 4 -26.21 0.11 10.57
C MET A 4 -25.19 1.04 9.90
N THR A 5 -25.40 2.36 9.89
CA THR A 5 -24.48 3.29 9.24
C THR A 5 -23.16 3.45 10.00
N TYR A 6 -23.21 3.55 11.34
CA TYR A 6 -22.00 3.60 12.17
C TYR A 6 -21.21 2.28 12.08
N SER A 7 -21.91 1.15 12.11
CA SER A 7 -21.30 -0.17 11.87
C SER A 7 -20.68 -0.27 10.47
N VAL A 8 -21.33 0.26 9.44
CA VAL A 8 -20.81 0.28 8.06
C VAL A 8 -19.54 1.12 7.94
N TYR A 9 -19.48 2.32 8.52
CA TYR A 9 -18.26 3.14 8.48
C TYR A 9 -17.10 2.54 9.29
N ALA A 10 -17.39 1.96 10.46
CA ALA A 10 -16.39 1.28 11.27
C ALA A 10 -15.82 0.04 10.55
N ASN A 11 -16.68 -0.76 9.91
CA ASN A 11 -16.26 -1.91 9.11
C ASN A 11 -15.44 -1.47 7.89
N ALA A 12 -15.89 -0.44 7.16
CA ALA A 12 -15.17 0.09 6.02
C ALA A 12 -13.78 0.64 6.39
N LEU A 13 -13.66 1.28 7.57
CA LEU A 13 -12.38 1.75 8.09
C LEU A 13 -11.46 0.60 8.47
N ARG A 14 -11.99 -0.45 9.12
CA ARG A 14 -11.23 -1.67 9.44
C ARG A 14 -10.70 -2.34 8.17
N ASP A 15 -11.54 -2.48 7.15
CA ASP A 15 -11.16 -3.08 5.88
C ASP A 15 -10.11 -2.21 5.14
N ALA A 16 -10.22 -0.88 5.22
CA ALA A 16 -9.23 0.03 4.67
C ALA A 16 -7.87 -0.09 5.37
N TYR A 17 -7.84 -0.24 6.70
CA TYR A 17 -6.61 -0.51 7.43
C TYR A 17 -5.98 -1.86 7.05
N ARG A 18 -6.80 -2.91 6.91
CA ARG A 18 -6.31 -4.21 6.43
C ARG A 18 -5.67 -4.09 5.05
N ALA A 19 -6.34 -3.41 4.12
CA ALA A 19 -5.80 -3.17 2.78
C ALA A 19 -4.50 -2.35 2.79
N LEU A 20 -4.38 -1.38 3.69
CA LEU A 20 -3.14 -0.61 3.88
C LEU A 20 -1.99 -1.49 4.38
N ASP A 21 -2.25 -2.38 5.33
CA ASP A 21 -1.24 -3.30 5.85
C ASP A 21 -0.81 -4.32 4.79
N GLU A 22 -1.74 -4.84 3.99
CA GLU A 22 -1.45 -5.70 2.84
C GLU A 22 -0.60 -4.97 1.80
N ALA A 23 -0.96 -3.74 1.42
CA ALA A 23 -0.17 -2.93 0.48
C ALA A 23 1.25 -2.65 1.01
N ARG A 24 1.39 -2.39 2.32
CA ARG A 24 2.70 -2.20 2.96
C ARG A 24 3.54 -3.47 2.98
N ARG A 25 2.92 -4.65 3.13
CA ARG A 25 3.62 -5.94 3.00
C ARG A 25 4.11 -6.15 1.57
N ALA A 26 3.24 -5.99 0.59
CA ALA A 26 3.59 -6.09 -0.83
C ALA A 26 4.73 -5.13 -1.21
N ARG A 27 4.73 -3.90 -0.70
CA ARG A 27 5.84 -2.94 -0.92
C ARG A 27 7.16 -3.42 -0.31
N ARG A 28 7.14 -4.07 0.85
CA ARG A 28 8.37 -4.61 1.46
C ARG A 28 8.89 -5.79 0.67
N GLU A 29 8.01 -6.66 0.20
CA GLU A 29 8.36 -7.81 -0.63
C GLU A 29 8.97 -7.36 -1.97
N ALA A 30 8.31 -6.44 -2.68
CA ALA A 30 8.85 -5.89 -3.92
C ALA A 30 10.20 -5.17 -3.73
N ALA A 31 10.36 -4.42 -2.63
CA ALA A 31 11.64 -3.78 -2.30
C ALA A 31 12.75 -4.81 -2.05
N HIS A 32 12.43 -5.89 -1.36
CA HIS A 32 13.37 -6.97 -1.09
C HIS A 32 13.78 -7.69 -2.39
N THR A 33 12.82 -8.04 -3.24
CA THR A 33 13.08 -8.65 -4.55
C THR A 33 13.99 -7.77 -5.40
N LEU A 34 13.70 -6.47 -5.50
CA LEU A 34 14.53 -5.53 -6.25
C LEU A 34 15.96 -5.46 -5.68
N ALA A 35 16.11 -5.43 -4.35
CA ALA A 35 17.43 -5.44 -3.72
C ALA A 35 18.23 -6.71 -4.07
N THR A 36 17.61 -7.89 -3.97
CA THR A 36 18.26 -9.16 -4.31
C THR A 36 18.68 -9.25 -5.78
N ILE A 37 17.85 -8.75 -6.71
CA ILE A 37 18.20 -8.71 -8.13
C ILE A 37 19.39 -7.77 -8.37
N ARG A 38 19.40 -6.60 -7.72
CA ARG A 38 20.52 -5.64 -7.83
C ARG A 38 21.82 -6.19 -7.26
N GLU A 39 21.78 -6.85 -6.09
CA GLU A 39 22.94 -7.54 -5.52
C GLU A 39 23.48 -8.62 -6.47
N THR A 40 22.58 -9.36 -7.14
CA THR A 40 22.95 -10.36 -8.14
C THR A 40 23.58 -9.71 -9.37
N LEU A 41 22.99 -8.63 -9.87
CA LEU A 41 23.54 -7.85 -10.98
C LEU A 41 24.94 -7.34 -10.68
N ASP A 42 25.18 -6.78 -9.49
CA ASP A 42 26.49 -6.27 -9.09
C ASP A 42 27.57 -7.37 -9.15
N LEU A 43 27.26 -8.55 -8.62
CA LEU A 43 28.18 -9.70 -8.64
C LEU A 43 28.46 -10.21 -10.07
N VAL A 44 27.41 -10.32 -10.89
CA VAL A 44 27.55 -10.82 -12.27
C VAL A 44 28.25 -9.79 -13.14
N LEU A 45 28.02 -8.48 -12.94
CA LEU A 45 28.71 -7.40 -13.63
C LEU A 45 30.20 -7.39 -13.30
N GLU A 46 30.58 -7.56 -12.03
CA GLU A 46 31.98 -7.67 -11.62
C GLU A 46 32.66 -8.87 -12.33
N THR A 47 32.00 -10.02 -12.35
CA THR A 47 32.51 -11.22 -13.01
C THR A 47 32.60 -11.05 -14.53
N ALA A 48 31.59 -10.45 -15.15
CA ALA A 48 31.54 -10.17 -16.58
C ALA A 48 32.66 -9.20 -16.99
N TYR A 49 32.92 -8.19 -16.17
CA TYR A 49 34.01 -7.25 -16.36
C TYR A 49 35.37 -7.94 -16.32
N GLN A 50 35.61 -8.78 -15.31
CA GLN A 50 36.86 -9.55 -15.18
C GLN A 50 37.10 -10.48 -16.37
N LYS A 51 36.04 -11.09 -16.90
CA LYS A 51 36.11 -12.05 -18.02
C LYS A 51 35.94 -11.43 -19.40
N GLN A 52 35.62 -10.13 -19.49
CA GLN A 52 35.24 -9.42 -20.71
C GLN A 52 34.07 -10.09 -21.47
N THR A 53 33.11 -10.65 -20.75
CA THR A 53 31.95 -11.36 -21.33
C THR A 53 30.63 -10.78 -20.81
N PHE A 54 29.97 -9.95 -21.61
CA PHE A 54 28.74 -9.24 -21.23
C PHE A 54 27.45 -9.85 -21.81
N GLY A 55 27.58 -10.88 -22.67
CA GLY A 55 26.46 -11.48 -23.39
C GLY A 55 25.26 -11.97 -22.55
N PRO A 56 25.43 -12.54 -21.34
CA PRO A 56 24.31 -13.08 -20.56
C PRO A 56 23.65 -12.07 -19.58
N LEU A 57 23.94 -10.78 -19.66
CA LEU A 57 23.41 -9.79 -18.70
C LEU A 57 21.99 -9.27 -19.00
N ASN A 58 21.55 -9.29 -20.27
CA ASN A 58 20.28 -8.68 -20.67
C ASN A 58 19.09 -9.20 -19.87
N ARG A 59 19.03 -10.50 -19.61
CA ARG A 59 17.93 -11.10 -18.83
C ARG A 59 17.87 -10.56 -17.40
N LEU A 60 19.02 -10.30 -16.77
CA LEU A 60 19.05 -9.78 -15.40
C LEU A 60 18.61 -8.30 -15.35
N PHE A 61 18.91 -7.53 -16.40
CA PHE A 61 18.39 -6.17 -16.54
C PHE A 61 16.87 -6.17 -16.76
N ASP A 62 16.36 -7.05 -17.61
CA ASP A 62 14.90 -7.21 -17.82
C ASP A 62 14.19 -7.58 -16.49
N GLU A 63 14.80 -8.47 -15.69
CA GLU A 63 14.31 -8.85 -14.37
C GLU A 63 14.35 -7.67 -13.36
N GLU A 64 15.38 -6.82 -13.42
CA GLU A 64 15.49 -5.61 -12.59
C GLU A 64 14.44 -4.57 -12.95
N GLU A 65 14.22 -4.30 -14.24
CA GLU A 65 13.20 -3.36 -14.70
C GLU A 65 11.80 -3.83 -14.28
N ALA A 66 11.51 -5.13 -14.41
CA ALA A 66 10.24 -5.70 -13.97
C ALA A 66 10.05 -5.57 -12.44
N ALA A 67 11.11 -5.82 -11.66
CA ALA A 67 11.07 -5.65 -10.21
C ALA A 67 10.92 -4.18 -9.79
N LEU A 68 11.54 -3.26 -10.52
CA LEU A 68 11.40 -1.82 -10.32
C LEU A 68 9.96 -1.37 -10.57
N ALA A 69 9.36 -1.79 -11.69
CA ALA A 69 7.96 -1.50 -12.00
C ALA A 69 7.00 -2.05 -10.94
N ALA A 70 7.25 -3.27 -10.45
CA ALA A 70 6.47 -3.86 -9.36
C ALA A 70 6.60 -3.05 -8.05
N GLN A 71 7.79 -2.56 -7.73
CA GLN A 71 8.04 -1.72 -6.57
C GLN A 71 7.31 -0.36 -6.67
N GLU A 72 7.35 0.27 -7.84
CA GLU A 72 6.63 1.52 -8.09
C GLU A 72 5.12 1.36 -7.96
N LEU A 73 4.58 0.28 -8.51
CA LEU A 73 3.17 -0.07 -8.37
C LEU A 73 2.79 -0.28 -6.89
N ALA A 74 3.61 -1.02 -6.14
CA ALA A 74 3.37 -1.26 -4.72
C ALA A 74 3.40 0.05 -3.90
N ILE A 75 4.28 0.99 -4.23
CA ILE A 75 4.29 2.34 -3.63
C ILE A 75 2.98 3.08 -3.93
N ALA A 76 2.51 3.03 -5.18
CA ALA A 76 1.26 3.66 -5.57
C ALA A 76 0.06 3.06 -4.82
N MET A 77 0.02 1.73 -4.65
CA MET A 77 -1.00 1.04 -3.87
C MET A 77 -1.02 1.48 -2.39
N VAL A 78 0.15 1.62 -1.77
CA VAL A 78 0.24 2.13 -0.39
C VAL A 78 -0.32 3.54 -0.30
N ARG A 79 0.09 4.44 -1.21
CA ARG A 79 -0.42 5.82 -1.23
C ARG A 79 -1.94 5.87 -1.38
N GLU A 80 -2.50 5.02 -2.24
CA GLU A 80 -3.94 4.94 -2.42
C GLU A 80 -4.66 4.44 -1.16
N ALA A 81 -4.14 3.39 -0.53
CA ALA A 81 -4.71 2.87 0.71
C ALA A 81 -4.64 3.90 1.85
N GLU A 82 -3.54 4.66 1.95
CA GLU A 82 -3.39 5.77 2.91
C GLU A 82 -4.41 6.88 2.66
N ARG A 83 -4.63 7.28 1.40
CA ARG A 83 -5.67 8.25 1.04
C ARG A 83 -7.06 7.77 1.47
N ARG A 84 -7.37 6.50 1.23
CA ARG A 84 -8.67 5.91 1.60
C ARG A 84 -8.87 5.86 3.12
N VAL A 85 -7.87 5.43 3.88
CA VAL A 85 -7.91 5.44 5.35
C VAL A 85 -8.12 6.85 5.88
N SER A 86 -7.40 7.83 5.33
CA SER A 86 -7.54 9.24 5.73
C SER A 86 -8.96 9.75 5.48
N ALA A 87 -9.50 9.55 4.27
CA ALA A 87 -10.85 9.98 3.92
C ALA A 87 -11.93 9.36 4.83
N LEU A 88 -11.85 8.05 5.10
CA LEU A 88 -12.79 7.36 5.98
C LEU A 88 -12.67 7.83 7.43
N SER A 89 -11.45 8.07 7.91
CA SER A 89 -11.21 8.61 9.25
C SER A 89 -11.81 10.00 9.41
N THR A 90 -11.64 10.88 8.41
CA THR A 90 -12.25 12.22 8.39
C THR A 90 -13.77 12.15 8.35
N ALA A 91 -14.34 11.29 7.51
CA ALA A 91 -15.80 11.12 7.44
C ALA A 91 -16.39 10.63 8.77
N LEU A 92 -15.76 9.64 9.40
CA LEU A 92 -16.20 9.12 10.69
C LEU A 92 -16.06 10.17 11.81
N ALA A 93 -14.98 10.93 11.83
CA ALA A 93 -14.78 12.03 12.77
C ALA A 93 -15.84 13.14 12.60
N PHE A 94 -16.18 13.47 11.36
CA PHE A 94 -17.23 14.44 11.05
C PHE A 94 -18.61 13.97 11.54
N GLU A 95 -18.99 12.72 11.26
CA GLU A 95 -20.24 12.12 11.76
C GLU A 95 -20.29 12.15 13.30
N ASN A 96 -19.20 11.76 13.96
CA ASN A 96 -19.10 11.82 15.42
C ASN A 96 -19.22 13.25 15.96
N GLY A 97 -18.60 14.23 15.29
CA GLY A 97 -18.70 15.65 15.65
C GLY A 97 -20.12 16.20 15.57
N ARG A 98 -20.90 15.76 14.57
CA ARG A 98 -22.33 16.14 14.44
C ARG A 98 -23.19 15.55 15.56
N ILE A 99 -22.87 14.35 16.01
CA ILE A 99 -23.56 13.67 17.11
C ILE A 99 -23.25 14.38 18.43
N THR A 100 -21.97 14.66 18.72
CA THR A 100 -21.55 15.33 19.97
C THR A 100 -22.04 16.78 20.05
N ALA A 101 -22.12 17.48 18.92
CA ALA A 101 -22.68 18.83 18.84
C ALA A 101 -24.21 18.89 19.01
N GLY A 102 -24.89 17.75 19.22
CA GLY A 102 -26.35 17.69 19.37
C GLY A 102 -27.13 18.07 18.11
N GLN A 103 -26.45 18.28 16.99
CA GLN A 103 -27.05 18.60 15.68
C GLN A 103 -27.81 17.41 15.08
N VAL A 104 -27.62 16.22 15.67
CA VAL A 104 -28.37 15.00 15.39
C VAL A 104 -28.72 14.38 16.73
N SER A 105 -30.00 14.42 17.15
CA SER A 105 -30.39 13.82 18.42
C SER A 105 -30.20 12.29 18.38
N PRO A 106 -29.41 11.71 19.30
CA PRO A 106 -29.26 10.27 19.43
C PRO A 106 -30.50 9.75 20.16
N GLY A 107 -31.54 9.39 19.42
CA GLY A 107 -32.76 8.82 19.97
C GLY A 107 -33.60 9.83 20.76
N ARG A 108 -34.57 10.45 20.08
CA ARG A 108 -35.79 10.92 20.73
C ARG A 108 -36.97 10.44 19.90
N MET A 109 -37.40 9.21 20.18
CA MET A 109 -38.79 8.82 20.01
C MET A 109 -39.39 8.77 21.42
N HIS A 110 -40.66 9.16 21.50
CA HIS A 110 -41.51 9.19 22.68
C HIS A 110 -41.44 7.93 23.55
#